data_AF-V4LE75-F1
#
_entry.id   AF-V4LE75-F1
#
_cell.length_a   1.000
_cell.length_b   1.000
_cell.length_c   1.000
_cell.angle_alpha   90.00
_cell.angle_beta   90.00
_cell.angle_gamma   90.00
#
_symmetry.space_group_name_H-M   'P 1'
#
loop_
_entity.id
_entity.type
_entity.pdbx_description
1 polymer ?
#
loop_
_entity_poly.entity_id
_entity_poly.type
_entity_poly.pdbx_seq_one_letter_code
_entity_poly.pdbx_strand_id
1 'polypeptide(L)'
;TRPVITIRPESPVRPQGNTTFLDGTTWCVARPSASQAELQRALDWACGIGRVDCSVIERRGDCYEPDTIVSHASFAFNAYYQSNGNNLIACYFGGTATLTKINPSYGKCSYDVSKSEVAAARSLSQYKPRWLRLMYIGVLLFLWRRS
;
A
#
# COMPACT_ATOMS: atom_id res chain seq x y z
N THR A 1 -46.90 -12.43 25.67
CA THR A 1 -46.69 -11.17 24.93
C THR A 1 -45.21 -11.00 24.69
N ARG A 2 -44.71 -11.19 23.45
CA ARG A 2 -43.28 -11.01 23.09
C ARG A 2 -43.14 -9.70 22.31
N PRO A 3 -42.09 -8.89 22.56
CA PRO A 3 -41.89 -7.64 21.84
C PRO A 3 -41.38 -7.92 20.41
N VAL A 4 -41.97 -7.23 19.44
CA VAL A 4 -41.54 -7.22 18.04
C VAL A 4 -40.34 -6.29 17.93
N ILE A 5 -39.16 -6.85 17.61
CA ILE A 5 -37.96 -6.07 17.30
C ILE A 5 -38.14 -5.54 15.87
N THR A 6 -38.33 -4.22 15.73
CA THR A 6 -38.36 -3.54 14.43
C THR A 6 -36.96 -3.57 13.82
N ILE A 7 -36.75 -4.46 12.84
CA ILE A 7 -35.51 -4.52 12.07
C ILE A 7 -35.46 -3.28 11.17
N ARG A 8 -34.51 -2.37 11.40
CA ARG A 8 -34.14 -1.32 10.44
C ARG A 8 -33.66 -2.01 9.16
N PRO A 9 -34.12 -1.62 7.97
CA PRO A 9 -33.67 -2.25 6.74
C PRO A 9 -32.17 -1.98 6.55
N GLU A 10 -31.38 -3.04 6.64
CA GLU A 10 -30.00 -3.12 6.18
C GLU A 10 -29.97 -2.59 4.73
N SER A 11 -29.24 -1.50 4.51
CA SER A 11 -29.05 -0.95 3.18
C SER A 11 -28.34 -2.01 2.32
N PRO A 12 -28.77 -2.26 1.07
CA PRO A 12 -28.20 -3.34 0.26
C PRO A 12 -26.73 -3.03 -0.07
N VAL A 13 -25.80 -3.76 0.55
CA VAL A 13 -24.40 -3.79 0.14
C VAL A 13 -24.35 -4.42 -1.24
N ARG A 14 -24.40 -3.57 -2.27
CA ARG A 14 -24.28 -3.99 -3.66
C ARG A 14 -22.85 -4.51 -3.87
N PRO A 15 -22.64 -5.77 -4.33
CA PRO A 15 -21.36 -6.16 -4.87
C PRO A 15 -21.19 -5.40 -6.18
N GLN A 16 -20.50 -4.25 -6.16
CA GLN A 16 -20.03 -3.63 -7.39
C GLN A 16 -18.88 -4.49 -7.90
N GLY A 17 -19.21 -5.51 -8.69
CA GLY A 17 -18.36 -5.87 -9.81
C GLY A 17 -18.58 -4.83 -10.90
N ASN A 18 -17.52 -4.47 -11.63
CA ASN A 18 -17.51 -3.68 -12.88
C ASN A 18 -17.45 -2.13 -12.82
N THR A 19 -16.72 -1.53 -11.90
CA THR A 19 -16.17 -0.19 -12.17
C THR A 19 -14.69 -0.19 -11.88
N THR A 20 -13.90 -0.22 -12.95
CA THR A 20 -12.70 0.62 -12.99
C THR A 20 -13.16 1.96 -12.42
N PHE A 21 -12.67 2.35 -11.25
CA PHE A 21 -12.95 3.66 -10.67
C PHE A 21 -12.28 4.69 -11.58
N LEU A 22 -12.98 5.09 -12.65
CA LEU A 22 -12.43 5.89 -13.74
C LEU A 22 -12.05 7.33 -13.32
N ASP A 23 -12.46 7.76 -12.11
CA ASP A 23 -12.37 9.18 -11.72
C ASP A 23 -11.66 9.43 -10.37
N GLY A 24 -10.85 8.50 -9.86
CA GLY A 24 -10.02 8.81 -8.67
C GLY A 24 -9.26 7.65 -8.03
N THR A 25 -8.19 8.00 -7.31
CA THR A 25 -7.41 7.06 -6.50
C THR A 25 -8.28 6.45 -5.40
N THR A 26 -8.22 5.13 -5.26
CA THR A 26 -8.92 4.38 -4.22
C THR A 26 -7.91 3.60 -3.40
N TRP A 27 -8.27 3.36 -2.14
CA TRP A 27 -7.44 2.61 -1.20
C TRP A 27 -8.26 1.47 -0.60
N CYS A 28 -7.59 0.37 -0.28
CA CYS A 28 -8.20 -0.75 0.41
C CYS A 28 -7.82 -0.73 1.89
N VAL A 29 -8.79 -0.56 2.78
CA VAL A 29 -8.55 -0.48 4.23
C VAL A 29 -9.27 -1.58 4.98
N ALA A 30 -8.73 -1.98 6.14
CA ALA A 30 -9.37 -2.96 7.01
C ALA A 30 -10.64 -2.37 7.66
N ARG A 31 -11.66 -3.21 7.80
CA ARG A 31 -12.89 -2.82 8.50
C ARG A 31 -12.64 -2.90 10.01
N PRO A 32 -12.91 -1.82 10.77
CA PRO A 32 -12.77 -1.85 12.23
C PRO A 32 -13.80 -2.76 12.91
N SER A 33 -14.88 -3.13 12.21
CA SER A 33 -15.90 -4.07 12.69
C SER A 33 -15.55 -5.55 12.45
N ALA A 34 -14.46 -5.84 11.73
CA ALA A 34 -14.03 -7.21 11.48
C ALA A 34 -13.41 -7.82 12.75
N SER A 35 -13.49 -9.15 12.90
CA SER A 35 -12.87 -9.78 14.05
C SER A 35 -11.35 -9.69 13.97
N GLN A 36 -10.70 -9.47 15.12
CA GLN A 36 -9.24 -9.40 15.20
C GLN A 36 -8.57 -10.68 14.69
N ALA A 37 -9.18 -11.83 14.92
CA ALA A 37 -8.67 -13.11 14.44
C ALA A 37 -8.73 -13.24 12.90
N GLU A 38 -9.80 -12.76 12.27
CA GLU A 38 -9.89 -12.74 10.79
C GLU A 38 -8.93 -11.74 10.19
N LEU A 39 -8.79 -10.55 10.79
CA LEU A 39 -7.83 -9.54 10.36
C LEU A 39 -6.39 -10.06 10.46
N GLN A 40 -6.02 -10.75 11.53
CA GLN A 40 -4.68 -11.33 11.67
C GLN A 40 -4.41 -12.35 10.57
N ARG A 41 -5.34 -13.30 10.33
CA ARG A 41 -5.17 -14.30 9.28
C ARG A 41 -5.03 -13.67 7.89
N ALA A 42 -5.83 -12.64 7.60
CA ALA A 42 -5.77 -11.92 6.34
C ALA A 42 -4.46 -11.11 6.20
N LEU A 43 -3.98 -10.49 7.28
CA LEU A 43 -2.69 -9.80 7.34
C LEU A 43 -1.53 -10.77 7.11
N ASP A 44 -1.49 -11.88 7.83
CA ASP A 44 -0.47 -12.92 7.69
C ASP A 44 -0.41 -13.45 6.24
N TRP A 45 -1.58 -13.64 5.62
CA TRP A 45 -1.68 -14.02 4.22
C TRP A 45 -1.11 -12.94 3.29
N ALA A 46 -1.44 -11.66 3.51
CA ALA A 46 -0.97 -10.55 2.68
C ALA A 46 0.56 -10.43 2.73
N CYS A 47 1.15 -10.51 3.93
CA CYS A 47 2.61 -10.46 4.12
C CYS A 47 3.32 -11.71 3.59
N GLY A 48 2.68 -12.88 3.68
CA GLY A 48 3.23 -14.14 3.20
C GLY A 48 2.99 -14.36 1.71
N ILE A 49 1.85 -14.97 1.38
CA ILE A 49 1.51 -15.39 0.01
C ILE A 49 1.21 -14.19 -0.88
N GLY A 50 0.62 -13.14 -0.32
CA GLY A 50 0.34 -11.87 -1.02
C GLY A 50 1.58 -11.05 -1.38
N ARG A 51 2.77 -11.44 -0.86
CA ARG A 51 4.07 -10.80 -1.10
C ARG A 51 4.10 -9.29 -0.85
N VAL A 52 3.33 -8.84 0.13
CA VAL A 52 3.40 -7.46 0.60
C VAL A 52 4.61 -7.30 1.52
N ASP A 53 5.37 -6.22 1.33
CA ASP A 53 6.44 -5.87 2.26
C ASP A 53 5.84 -5.29 3.56
N CYS A 54 5.78 -6.13 4.59
CA CYS A 54 5.28 -5.77 5.90
C CYS A 54 6.36 -5.26 6.86
N SER A 55 7.63 -5.10 6.42
CA SER A 55 8.69 -4.56 7.27
C SER A 55 8.41 -3.13 7.76
N VAL A 56 7.63 -2.36 6.99
CA VAL A 56 7.26 -0.98 7.31
C VAL A 56 6.14 -0.85 8.35
N ILE A 57 5.42 -1.93 8.66
CA ILE A 57 4.39 -1.96 9.72
C ILE A 57 4.88 -2.64 11.00
N GLU A 58 6.10 -3.19 11.01
CA GLU A 58 6.71 -3.75 12.23
C GLU A 58 7.24 -2.64 13.15
N ARG A 59 7.63 -2.97 14.39
CA ARG A 59 8.04 -2.03 15.49
C ARG A 59 9.07 -0.95 15.10
N ARG A 60 9.80 -1.10 13.99
CA ARG A 60 10.79 -0.13 13.51
C ARG A 60 10.42 0.55 12.18
N GLY A 61 9.24 0.26 11.66
CA GLY A 61 8.75 0.76 10.39
C GLY A 61 8.00 2.09 10.54
N ASP A 62 7.94 2.83 9.43
CA ASP A 62 7.30 4.16 9.38
C ASP A 62 5.77 4.11 9.55
N CYS A 63 5.16 2.93 9.39
CA CYS A 63 3.72 2.67 9.51
C CYS A 63 3.34 1.82 10.73
N TYR A 64 4.22 1.73 11.74
CA TYR A 64 3.92 0.97 12.96
C TYR A 64 2.82 1.60 13.80
N GLU A 65 2.86 2.93 13.97
CA GLU A 65 1.95 3.65 14.85
C GLU A 65 0.74 4.17 14.03
N PRO A 66 -0.52 3.86 14.40
CA PRO A 66 -0.93 3.21 15.65
C PRO A 66 -0.72 1.70 15.66
N ASP A 67 -0.19 1.16 16.77
CA ASP A 67 0.04 -0.27 17.01
C ASP A 67 -1.29 -1.01 17.23
N THR A 68 -2.03 -1.13 16.13
CA THR A 68 -3.32 -1.80 16.07
C THR A 68 -3.34 -2.68 14.84
N ILE A 69 -3.96 -3.85 14.99
CA ILE A 69 -4.09 -4.79 13.88
C ILE A 69 -4.83 -4.18 12.68
N VAL A 70 -5.79 -3.28 12.94
CA VAL A 70 -6.57 -2.62 11.88
C VAL A 70 -5.67 -1.69 11.06
N SER A 71 -4.75 -0.96 11.72
CA SER A 71 -3.79 -0.08 11.02
C SER A 71 -2.82 -0.91 10.18
N HIS A 72 -2.22 -1.94 10.77
CA HIS A 72 -1.28 -2.83 10.09
C HIS A 72 -1.92 -3.58 8.92
N ALA A 73 -3.13 -4.12 9.12
CA ALA A 73 -3.91 -4.78 8.08
C ALA A 73 -4.33 -3.80 6.97
N SER A 74 -4.73 -2.57 7.32
CA SER A 74 -5.11 -1.56 6.32
C SER A 74 -3.94 -1.25 5.38
N PHE A 75 -2.74 -1.08 5.92
CA PHE A 75 -1.56 -0.85 5.10
C PHE A 75 -1.28 -2.05 4.17
N ALA A 76 -1.28 -3.26 4.73
CA ALA A 76 -0.97 -4.46 3.96
C ALA A 76 -2.01 -4.73 2.85
N PHE A 77 -3.30 -4.56 3.17
CA PHE A 77 -4.39 -4.74 2.22
C PHE A 77 -4.32 -3.74 1.08
N ASN A 78 -4.00 -2.49 1.40
CA ASN A 78 -3.84 -1.44 0.41
C ASN A 78 -2.63 -1.70 -0.50
N ALA A 79 -1.49 -2.12 0.05
CA ALA A 79 -0.31 -2.43 -0.74
C ALA A 79 -0.57 -3.59 -1.71
N TYR A 80 -1.26 -4.64 -1.23
CA TYR A 80 -1.71 -5.75 -2.09
C TYR A 80 -2.70 -5.28 -3.16
N TYR A 81 -3.68 -4.45 -2.79
CA TYR A 81 -4.68 -3.93 -3.71
C TYR A 81 -4.05 -3.13 -4.86
N GLN A 82 -3.09 -2.26 -4.55
CA GLN A 82 -2.41 -1.44 -5.55
C GLN A 82 -1.46 -2.26 -6.43
N SER A 83 -0.75 -3.23 -5.87
CA SER A 83 0.12 -4.13 -6.66
C SER A 83 -0.66 -5.06 -7.59
N ASN A 84 -1.94 -5.34 -7.29
CA ASN A 84 -2.83 -6.17 -8.10
C ASN A 84 -3.77 -5.34 -9.00
N GLY A 85 -3.33 -4.15 -9.41
CA GLY A 85 -4.02 -3.34 -10.41
C GLY A 85 -5.31 -2.70 -9.93
N ASN A 86 -5.42 -2.41 -8.63
CA ASN A 86 -6.60 -1.77 -8.03
C ASN A 86 -7.89 -2.57 -8.26
N ASN A 87 -7.78 -3.90 -8.33
CA ASN A 87 -8.92 -4.80 -8.56
C ASN A 87 -9.79 -4.91 -7.30
N LEU A 88 -11.10 -4.76 -7.47
CA LEU A 88 -12.11 -4.90 -6.42
C LEU A 88 -12.00 -6.23 -5.66
N ILE A 89 -11.68 -7.33 -6.38
CA ILE A 89 -11.49 -8.66 -5.79
C ILE A 89 -10.25 -8.71 -4.89
N ALA A 90 -9.20 -7.96 -5.23
CA ALA A 90 -7.98 -7.90 -4.44
C ALA A 90 -8.22 -7.23 -3.06
N CYS A 91 -9.27 -6.41 -2.92
CA CYS A 91 -9.66 -5.79 -1.66
C CYS A 91 -10.68 -6.62 -0.86
N TYR A 92 -10.95 -7.88 -1.21
CA TYR A 92 -11.97 -8.67 -0.51
C TYR A 92 -11.51 -9.14 0.87
N PHE A 93 -10.33 -9.76 0.98
CA PHE A 93 -9.77 -10.32 2.23
C PHE A 93 -10.77 -11.12 3.09
N GLY A 94 -11.70 -11.87 2.47
CA GLY A 94 -12.71 -12.62 3.20
C GLY A 94 -13.85 -11.76 3.79
N GLY A 95 -14.01 -10.53 3.31
CA GLY A 95 -15.00 -9.56 3.81
C GLY A 95 -14.48 -8.65 4.92
N THR A 96 -13.20 -8.74 5.30
CA THR A 96 -12.61 -7.93 6.37
C THR A 96 -12.08 -6.58 5.90
N ALA A 97 -12.15 -6.28 4.61
CA ALA A 97 -11.64 -5.05 4.02
C ALA A 97 -12.74 -4.27 3.27
N THR A 98 -12.46 -3.01 2.99
CA THR A 98 -13.36 -2.12 2.25
C THR A 98 -12.56 -1.11 1.45
N LEU A 99 -13.12 -0.71 0.31
CA LEU A 99 -12.59 0.38 -0.47
C LEU A 99 -13.00 1.72 0.13
N THR A 100 -12.09 2.67 0.08
CA THR A 100 -12.29 4.05 0.46
C THR A 100 -11.72 4.98 -0.61
N LYS A 101 -12.37 6.14 -0.78
CA LYS A 101 -11.87 7.26 -1.59
C LYS A 101 -11.10 8.28 -0.75
N ILE A 102 -11.07 8.09 0.57
CA ILE A 102 -10.37 8.96 1.50
C ILE A 102 -8.98 8.39 1.69
N ASN A 103 -7.95 9.21 1.44
CA ASN A 103 -6.56 8.81 1.63
C ASN A 103 -6.32 8.47 3.12
N PRO A 104 -5.98 7.22 3.46
CA PRO A 104 -5.74 6.79 4.84
C PRO A 104 -4.31 7.06 5.33
N SER A 105 -3.47 7.75 4.54
CA SER A 105 -2.10 8.10 4.92
C SER A 105 -2.08 9.04 6.13
N TYR A 106 -1.13 8.83 7.03
CA TYR A 106 -0.97 9.65 8.23
C TYR A 106 0.52 9.78 8.57
N GLY A 107 0.92 10.91 9.15
CA GLY A 107 2.30 11.15 9.58
C GLY A 107 3.34 10.83 8.48
N LYS A 108 4.19 9.84 8.75
CA LYS A 108 5.19 9.32 7.79
C LYS A 108 4.70 8.10 6.99
N CYS A 109 3.56 7.53 7.37
CA CYS A 109 3.00 6.37 6.71
C CYS A 109 2.22 6.78 5.46
N SER A 110 2.79 6.48 4.29
CA SER A 110 2.15 6.72 2.99
C SER A 110 1.50 5.44 2.48
N TYR A 111 0.19 5.50 2.25
CA TYR A 111 -0.57 4.43 1.60
C TYR A 111 -0.52 4.54 0.07
N ASP A 112 0.18 5.52 -0.48
CA ASP A 112 0.38 5.63 -1.91
C ASP A 112 1.67 4.87 -2.29
N VAL A 113 1.55 3.64 -2.81
CA VAL A 113 2.72 2.81 -3.14
C VAL A 113 3.48 3.35 -4.36
N SER A 114 2.84 4.20 -5.17
CA SER A 114 3.50 4.88 -6.28
C SER A 114 4.59 5.85 -5.79
N LYS A 115 4.43 6.42 -4.58
CA LYS A 115 5.43 7.32 -3.98
C LYS A 115 6.66 6.56 -3.46
N SER A 116 6.49 5.32 -2.98
CA SER A 116 7.61 4.48 -2.53
C SER A 116 8.49 4.02 -3.70
N GLU A 117 7.89 3.69 -4.85
CA GLU A 117 8.65 3.33 -6.05
C GLU A 117 9.39 4.54 -6.64
N VAL A 118 8.77 5.72 -6.64
CA VAL A 118 9.41 6.96 -7.08
C VAL A 118 10.55 7.38 -6.14
N ALA A 119 10.45 7.11 -4.83
CA ALA A 119 11.55 7.33 -3.89
C ALA A 119 12.73 6.36 -4.14
N ALA A 120 12.44 5.08 -4.37
CA ALA A 120 13.46 4.09 -4.72
C ALA A 120 14.12 4.39 -6.10
N ALA A 121 13.32 4.78 -7.10
CA ALA A 121 13.81 5.18 -8.42
C ALA A 121 14.62 6.49 -8.37
N ARG A 122 14.24 7.45 -7.51
CA ARG A 122 15.07 8.65 -7.22
C ARG A 122 16.43 8.27 -6.65
N SER A 123 16.48 7.25 -5.78
CA SER A 123 17.73 6.75 -5.21
C SER A 123 18.67 6.16 -6.28
N LEU A 124 18.12 5.53 -7.33
CA LEU A 124 18.89 5.00 -8.45
C LEU A 124 19.31 6.08 -9.46
N SER A 125 18.46 7.07 -9.72
CA SER A 125 18.77 8.19 -10.62
C SER A 125 19.88 9.10 -10.07
N GLN A 126 19.96 9.26 -8.75
CA GLN A 126 20.99 10.08 -8.09
C GLN A 126 22.35 9.38 -8.00
N TYR A 127 22.40 8.06 -8.18
CA TYR A 127 23.63 7.28 -8.19
C TYR A 127 24.44 7.57 -9.46
N LYS A 128 25.26 8.64 -9.41
CA LYS A 128 26.31 8.92 -10.41
C LYS A 128 27.60 8.25 -9.96
N PRO A 129 27.99 7.10 -10.52
CA PRO A 129 29.14 6.39 -10.02
C PRO A 129 30.43 7.18 -10.32
N ARG A 130 31.34 7.23 -9.34
CA ARG A 130 32.50 8.13 -9.35
C ARG A 130 33.41 7.98 -10.58
N TRP A 131 33.43 6.79 -11.21
CA TRP A 131 34.18 6.55 -12.45
C TRP A 131 33.69 7.38 -13.64
N LEU A 132 32.41 7.79 -13.70
CA LEU A 132 31.93 8.71 -14.75
C LEU A 132 32.68 10.05 -14.72
N ARG A 133 33.05 10.55 -13.52
CA ARG A 133 33.89 11.74 -13.39
C ARG A 133 35.35 11.47 -13.76
N LEU A 134 35.89 10.32 -13.37
CA LEU A 134 37.28 9.95 -13.67
C LEU A 134 37.50 9.68 -15.17
N MET A 135 36.52 9.09 -15.86
CA MET A 135 36.55 8.91 -17.32
C MET A 135 36.55 10.25 -18.04
N TYR A 136 35.71 11.21 -17.60
CA TYR A 136 35.69 12.56 -18.16
C TYR A 136 37.02 13.29 -17.97
N ILE A 137 37.61 13.21 -16.77
CA ILE A 137 38.94 13.79 -16.49
C ILE A 137 40.02 13.09 -17.31
N GLY A 138 39.97 11.76 -17.43
CA GLY A 138 40.92 10.97 -18.22
C GLY A 138 40.89 11.31 -19.71
N VAL A 139 39.71 11.49 -20.30
CA VAL A 139 39.55 11.94 -21.69
C VAL A 139 40.08 13.36 -21.87
N LEU A 140 39.77 14.28 -20.95
CA LEU A 140 40.31 15.65 -20.98
C LEU A 140 41.85 15.66 -20.90
N LEU A 141 42.44 14.87 -20.00
CA LEU A 141 43.89 14.71 -19.88
C LEU A 141 44.52 14.08 -21.13
N PHE A 142 43.85 13.11 -21.74
CA PHE A 142 44.31 12.46 -22.97
C PHE A 142 44.27 13.41 -24.17
N LEU A 143 43.23 14.24 -24.29
CA LEU A 143 43.12 15.25 -25.34
C LEU A 143 44.15 16.38 -25.14
N TRP A 144 44.41 16.79 -23.90
CA TRP A 144 45.41 17.80 -23.58
C TRP A 144 46.84 17.31 -23.85
N ARG A 145 47.12 16.03 -23.62
CA ARG A 145 48.43 15.42 -23.92
C ARG A 145 48.70 15.25 -25.43
N ARG A 146 47.68 15.41 -26.28
CA ARG A 146 47.76 15.22 -27.73
C ARG A 146 47.82 16.55 -28.52
N SER A 147 47.73 17.71 -27.85
CA SER A 147 47.97 19.04 -28.42
C SER A 147 49.35 19.55 -28.00
#